data_AF-A0A9D5ZEZ7-F1
#
_entry.id   AF-A0A9D5ZEZ7-F1
#
_cell.length_a   1.000
_cell.length_b   1.000
_cell.length_c   1.000
_cell.angle_alpha   90.00
_cell.angle_beta   90.00
_cell.angle_gamma   90.00
#
_symmetry.space_group_name_H-M   'P 1'
#
loop_
_entity.id
_entity.type
_entity.pdbx_description
1 polymer ?
#
loop_
_entity_poly.entity_id
_entity_poly.type
_entity_poly.pdbx_seq_one_letter_code
_entity_poly.pdbx_strand_id
1 'polypeptide(L)'
;MGIPTVQVVPVPLGTGENASLAAWAARLRREKIRNRRVLLVQTPQLILDSFDREIALRRGYYNFPPTGLQYLYESLRGMGLEVTILNLNHELLKRVCDDPDFAASRWLEILGEALDRYAPSVVGVSCMFDTGIAALLAILGELRRRDEAVVVAGGLIPTYEWQSLLDRDLAHFTVAGEGEERFPFLLGLLFDGVWGEAMGGIRFCPDGEIMESRGVTRAAAFDRDLVASYAEVRIEEHHLYGSLNPFARMAGLASTPFAAIQFQRGCRARCTFCAVPGLMGKGVRSRALATVLAEMAFLI
;
A
#
# COMPACT_ATOMS: atom_id res chain seq x y z
N MET A 1 -19.31 3.42 -22.10
CA MET A 1 -19.25 2.04 -22.61
C MET A 1 -18.83 1.16 -21.45
N GLY A 2 -19.64 0.16 -21.10
CA GLY A 2 -19.43 -0.65 -19.91
C GLY A 2 -18.11 -1.42 -19.96
N ILE A 3 -17.40 -1.42 -18.83
CA ILE A 3 -16.24 -2.28 -18.60
C ILE A 3 -16.75 -3.73 -18.70
N PRO A 4 -16.12 -4.61 -19.49
CA PRO A 4 -16.53 -6.00 -19.54
C PRO A 4 -16.32 -6.61 -18.15
N THR A 5 -17.42 -7.06 -17.54
CA THR A 5 -17.39 -7.98 -16.40
C THR A 5 -16.68 -9.24 -16.85
N VAL A 6 -15.40 -9.35 -16.51
CA VAL A 6 -14.65 -10.60 -16.61
C VAL A 6 -15.38 -11.59 -15.71
N GLN A 7 -16.05 -12.57 -16.31
CA GLN A 7 -16.56 -13.71 -15.57
C GLN A 7 -15.35 -14.47 -15.02
N VAL A 8 -15.07 -14.25 -13.74
CA VAL A 8 -14.08 -15.00 -12.98
C VAL A 8 -14.60 -16.43 -12.88
N VAL A 9 -14.01 -17.35 -13.64
CA VAL A 9 -14.26 -18.78 -13.46
C VAL A 9 -13.74 -19.15 -12.07
N PRO A 10 -14.59 -19.67 -11.16
CA PRO A 10 -14.13 -20.04 -9.83
C PRO A 10 -13.15 -21.21 -9.97
N VAL A 11 -11.87 -20.98 -9.68
CA VAL A 11 -10.96 -22.09 -9.37
C VAL A 11 -11.37 -22.60 -7.99
N PRO A 12 -11.71 -23.89 -7.83
CA PRO A 12 -12.13 -24.42 -6.54
C PRO A 12 -11.05 -24.19 -5.48
N LEU A 13 -11.44 -23.54 -4.38
CA LEU A 13 -10.61 -23.45 -3.19
C LEU A 13 -10.38 -24.86 -2.66
N GLY A 14 -9.11 -25.30 -2.60
CA GLY A 14 -8.72 -26.39 -1.70
C GLY A 14 -8.23 -27.71 -2.32
N THR A 15 -8.04 -27.83 -3.63
CA THR A 15 -7.33 -29.01 -4.19
C THR A 15 -6.31 -28.59 -5.24
N GLY A 16 -5.04 -28.47 -4.84
CA GLY A 16 -3.93 -28.13 -5.73
C GLY A 16 -2.74 -27.47 -5.02
N GLU A 17 -1.87 -26.88 -5.84
CA GLU A 17 -0.57 -26.28 -5.48
C GLU A 17 -0.58 -25.21 -4.36
N ASN A 18 -1.74 -24.61 -4.04
CA ASN A 18 -1.89 -23.56 -3.01
C ASN A 18 -2.64 -24.03 -1.75
N ALA A 19 -2.69 -25.34 -1.48
CA ALA A 19 -3.39 -25.89 -0.31
C ALA A 19 -2.90 -25.29 1.02
N SER A 20 -1.58 -25.15 1.21
CA SER A 20 -1.02 -24.57 2.44
C SER A 20 -1.38 -23.10 2.61
N LEU A 21 -1.42 -22.32 1.52
CA LEU A 21 -1.87 -20.92 1.56
C LEU A 21 -3.34 -20.84 2.00
N ALA A 22 -4.21 -21.66 1.40
CA ALA A 22 -5.63 -21.68 1.73
C ALA A 22 -5.88 -22.12 3.19
N ALA A 23 -5.15 -23.12 3.67
CA ALA A 23 -5.23 -23.58 5.05
C ALA A 23 -4.78 -22.49 6.04
N TRP A 24 -3.67 -21.80 5.75
CA TRP A 24 -3.16 -20.70 6.55
C TRP A 24 -4.14 -19.52 6.58
N ALA A 25 -4.64 -19.10 5.42
CA ALA A 25 -5.66 -18.05 5.34
C ALA A 25 -6.94 -18.44 6.10
N ALA A 26 -7.38 -19.70 6.01
CA ALA A 26 -8.54 -20.19 6.74
C ALA A 26 -8.34 -20.18 8.27
N ARG A 27 -7.11 -20.44 8.75
CA ARG A 27 -6.75 -20.31 10.17
C ARG A 27 -6.86 -18.85 10.63
N LEU A 28 -6.17 -17.94 9.94
CA LEU A 28 -6.20 -16.50 10.25
C LEU A 28 -7.60 -15.90 10.14
N ARG A 29 -8.40 -16.38 9.20
CA ARG A 29 -9.82 -16.00 9.08
C ARG A 29 -10.59 -16.27 10.35
N ARG A 30 -10.46 -17.47 10.94
CA ARG A 30 -11.13 -17.80 12.21
C ARG A 30 -10.60 -16.96 13.36
N GLU A 31 -9.29 -16.73 13.38
CA GLU A 31 -8.61 -16.07 14.50
C GLU A 31 -8.79 -14.54 14.50
N LYS A 32 -8.78 -13.89 13.35
CA LYS A 32 -8.60 -12.42 13.26
C LYS A 32 -9.68 -11.69 12.45
N ILE A 33 -10.38 -12.36 11.54
CA ILE A 33 -11.39 -11.68 10.72
C ILE A 33 -12.69 -11.53 11.54
N ARG A 34 -13.09 -10.28 11.78
CA ARG A 34 -14.27 -9.91 12.60
C ARG A 34 -15.25 -8.99 11.87
N ASN A 35 -14.78 -8.29 10.85
CA ASN A 35 -15.54 -7.38 10.01
C ASN A 35 -14.90 -7.36 8.61
N ARG A 36 -15.49 -6.62 7.67
CA ARG A 36 -14.98 -6.51 6.29
C ARG A 36 -14.09 -5.28 6.06
N ARG A 37 -13.47 -4.77 7.12
CA ARG A 37 -12.64 -3.57 7.09
C ARG A 37 -11.18 -3.89 6.82
N VAL A 38 -10.63 -3.20 5.84
CA VAL A 38 -9.22 -3.26 5.44
C VAL A 38 -8.62 -1.87 5.58
N LEU A 39 -7.49 -1.76 6.29
CA LEU A 39 -6.73 -0.54 6.41
C LEU A 39 -5.45 -0.65 5.57
N LEU A 40 -5.24 0.27 4.63
CA LEU A 40 -4.01 0.36 3.85
C LEU A 40 -3.14 1.48 4.40
N VAL A 41 -1.95 1.16 4.88
CA VAL A 41 -1.03 2.10 5.52
C VAL A 41 0.17 2.34 4.62
N GLN A 42 0.43 3.60 4.28
CA GLN A 42 1.71 4.01 3.72
C GLN A 42 2.64 4.43 4.85
N THR A 43 3.85 3.90 4.89
CA THR A 43 4.85 4.28 5.89
C THR A 43 5.26 5.76 5.73
N PRO A 44 5.72 6.43 6.80
CA PRO A 44 6.54 7.63 6.67
C PRO A 44 7.63 7.46 5.61
N GLN A 45 7.85 8.50 4.80
CA GLN A 45 8.82 8.51 3.68
C GLN A 45 10.05 9.38 4.01
N LEU A 46 10.27 9.63 5.30
CA LEU A 46 11.32 10.47 5.84
C LEU A 46 12.13 9.69 6.88
N ILE A 47 13.36 10.14 7.12
CA ILE A 47 14.22 9.59 8.17
C ILE A 47 13.78 10.20 9.50
N LEU A 48 13.04 9.43 10.29
CA LEU A 48 12.41 9.90 11.54
C LEU A 48 13.42 10.42 12.57
N ASP A 49 14.60 9.80 12.67
CA ASP A 49 15.66 10.21 13.60
C ASP A 49 16.29 11.56 13.25
N SER A 50 16.14 12.00 11.99
CA SER A 50 16.61 13.30 11.50
C SER A 50 15.45 14.27 11.25
N PHE A 51 14.30 14.03 11.89
CA PHE A 51 13.15 14.90 11.77
C PHE A 51 13.40 16.24 12.46
N ASP A 52 13.12 17.33 11.75
CA ASP A 52 13.26 18.70 12.21
C ASP A 52 11.93 19.44 12.02
N ARG A 53 11.39 19.97 13.12
CA ARG A 53 10.09 20.64 13.13
C ARG A 53 10.09 21.92 12.29
N GLU A 54 11.17 22.71 12.33
CA GLU A 54 11.26 23.95 11.55
C GLU A 54 11.26 23.64 10.05
N ILE A 55 11.92 22.56 9.63
CA ILE A 55 11.86 22.07 8.24
C ILE A 55 10.42 21.68 7.87
N ALA A 56 9.70 20.98 8.75
CA ALA A 56 8.31 20.59 8.50
C ALA A 56 7.37 21.79 8.37
N LEU A 57 7.47 22.77 9.28
CA LEU A 57 6.68 24.02 9.25
C LEU A 57 6.94 24.84 7.98
N ARG A 58 8.13 24.71 7.40
CA ARG A 58 8.49 25.32 6.10
C ARG A 58 8.23 24.40 4.91
N ARG A 59 7.46 23.32 5.11
CA ARG A 59 7.05 22.33 4.09
C ARG A 59 8.23 21.67 3.39
N GLY A 60 9.35 21.54 4.10
CA GLY A 60 10.62 21.06 3.55
C GLY A 60 10.68 19.56 3.30
N TYR A 61 9.78 18.78 3.89
CA TYR A 61 9.67 17.34 3.64
C TYR A 61 8.80 17.03 2.43
N TYR A 62 9.12 15.92 1.77
CA TYR A 62 8.27 15.40 0.71
C TYR A 62 6.97 14.84 1.27
N ASN A 63 5.86 15.10 0.58
CA ASN A 63 4.54 14.62 0.97
C ASN A 63 3.80 14.05 -0.24
N PHE A 64 4.27 12.89 -0.73
CA PHE A 64 3.65 12.23 -1.88
C PHE A 64 2.32 11.57 -1.49
N PRO A 65 1.29 11.67 -2.34
CA PRO A 65 0.08 10.88 -2.16
C PRO A 65 0.41 9.39 -2.27
N PRO A 66 -0.36 8.52 -1.59
CA PRO A 66 -0.11 7.08 -1.56
C PRO A 66 -0.62 6.39 -2.83
N THR A 67 -0.16 6.83 -4.02
CA THR A 67 -0.71 6.40 -5.32
C THR A 67 -0.69 4.87 -5.50
N GLY A 68 0.34 4.18 -5.03
CA GLY A 68 0.36 2.70 -5.05
C GLY A 68 -0.81 2.08 -4.28
N LEU A 69 -1.18 2.64 -3.13
CA LEU A 69 -2.33 2.20 -2.35
C LEU A 69 -3.66 2.61 -2.98
N GLN A 70 -3.71 3.74 -3.70
CA GLN A 70 -4.89 4.12 -4.50
C GLN A 70 -5.18 3.08 -5.60
N TYR A 71 -4.15 2.56 -6.28
CA TYR A 71 -4.32 1.45 -7.23
C TYR A 71 -4.80 0.17 -6.56
N LEU A 72 -4.32 -0.14 -5.36
CA LEU A 72 -4.84 -1.27 -4.57
C LEU A 72 -6.29 -1.05 -4.19
N TYR A 73 -6.66 0.13 -3.71
CA TYR A 73 -8.05 0.47 -3.40
C TYR A 73 -8.98 0.20 -4.60
N GLU A 74 -8.57 0.64 -5.80
CA GLU A 74 -9.34 0.40 -7.02
C GLU A 74 -9.37 -1.08 -7.43
N SER A 75 -8.34 -1.86 -7.10
CA SER A 75 -8.32 -3.29 -7.40
C SER A 75 -9.21 -4.13 -6.47
N LEU A 76 -9.62 -3.56 -5.34
CA LEU A 76 -10.53 -4.18 -4.36
C LEU A 76 -12.00 -3.84 -4.59
N ARG A 77 -12.31 -3.01 -5.60
CA ARG A 77 -13.68 -2.64 -5.94
C ARG A 77 -14.53 -3.89 -6.25
N GLY A 78 -15.75 -3.91 -5.72
CA GLY A 78 -16.69 -5.02 -5.92
C GLY A 78 -16.53 -6.18 -4.94
N MET A 79 -15.48 -6.23 -4.12
CA MET A 79 -15.30 -7.27 -3.09
C MET A 79 -16.21 -7.09 -1.87
N GLY A 80 -16.99 -6.01 -1.81
CA GLY A 80 -17.82 -5.66 -0.64
C GLY A 80 -16.99 -5.42 0.61
N LEU A 81 -15.79 -4.85 0.47
CA LEU A 81 -14.90 -4.49 1.56
C LEU A 81 -15.05 -3.01 1.88
N GLU A 82 -14.95 -2.67 3.16
CA GLU A 82 -14.73 -1.29 3.62
C GLU A 82 -13.21 -1.08 3.60
N VAL A 83 -12.71 -0.22 2.72
CA VAL A 83 -11.26 0.01 2.56
C VAL A 83 -10.98 1.47 2.85
N THR A 84 -9.98 1.75 3.69
CA THR A 84 -9.49 3.11 3.88
C THR A 84 -7.97 3.18 3.80
N ILE A 85 -7.44 4.36 3.44
CA ILE A 85 -6.01 4.59 3.27
C ILE A 85 -5.51 5.56 4.35
N LEU A 86 -4.49 5.15 5.09
CA LEU A 86 -3.75 5.97 6.04
C LEU A 86 -2.37 6.30 5.46
N ASN A 87 -2.19 7.53 5.01
CA ASN A 87 -0.87 8.05 4.64
C ASN A 87 -0.17 8.59 5.90
N LEU A 88 0.54 7.72 6.64
CA LEU A 88 1.20 8.13 7.90
C LEU A 88 2.23 9.25 7.69
N ASN A 89 2.85 9.35 6.51
CA ASN A 89 3.72 10.48 6.19
C ASN A 89 2.95 11.81 6.24
N HIS A 90 1.79 11.86 5.58
CA HIS A 90 0.94 13.03 5.54
C HIS A 90 0.42 13.38 6.95
N GLU A 91 -0.14 12.40 7.65
CA GLU A 91 -0.71 12.62 8.98
C GLU A 91 0.34 13.06 10.01
N LEU A 92 1.57 12.53 9.95
CA LEU A 92 2.67 12.99 10.78
C LEU A 92 3.00 14.47 10.52
N LEU A 93 3.20 14.84 9.26
CA LEU A 93 3.53 16.22 8.89
C LEU A 93 2.40 17.18 9.27
N LYS A 94 1.16 16.79 9.02
CA LYS A 94 -0.05 17.53 9.40
C LYS A 94 -0.12 17.73 10.91
N ARG A 95 -0.02 16.66 11.70
CA ARG A 95 -0.09 16.72 13.17
C ARG A 95 1.00 17.62 13.74
N VAL A 96 2.24 17.52 13.25
CA VAL A 96 3.32 18.40 13.67
C VAL A 96 2.99 19.86 13.33
N CYS A 97 2.44 20.16 12.15
CA CYS A 97 2.14 21.55 11.80
C CYS A 97 0.97 22.13 12.61
N ASP A 98 -0.07 21.34 12.86
CA ASP A 98 -1.30 21.79 13.53
C ASP A 98 -1.17 21.82 15.07
N ASP A 99 -0.31 20.99 15.65
CA ASP A 99 -0.10 20.86 17.09
C ASP A 99 1.35 21.23 17.48
N PRO A 100 1.54 22.42 18.10
CA PRO A 100 2.81 22.87 18.68
C PRO A 100 3.45 21.89 19.67
N ASP A 101 2.64 21.18 20.44
CA ASP A 101 3.07 20.34 21.54
C ASP A 101 3.28 18.88 21.11
N PHE A 102 2.89 18.53 19.88
CA PHE A 102 3.13 17.20 19.33
C PHE A 102 4.61 16.99 19.00
N ALA A 103 5.24 16.06 19.71
CA ALA A 103 6.58 15.57 19.42
C ALA A 103 6.54 14.52 18.31
N ALA A 104 7.33 14.71 17.24
CA ALA A 104 7.36 13.78 16.11
C ALA A 104 7.79 12.35 16.49
N SER A 105 8.50 12.15 17.60
CA SER A 105 8.81 10.82 18.15
C SER A 105 7.57 10.01 18.52
N ARG A 106 6.43 10.67 18.74
CA ARG A 106 5.12 10.08 19.03
C ARG A 106 4.33 9.70 17.77
N TRP A 107 4.94 9.73 16.58
CA TRP A 107 4.27 9.44 15.31
C TRP A 107 3.49 8.12 15.28
N LEU A 108 3.93 7.11 16.02
CA LEU A 108 3.27 5.80 16.08
C LEU A 108 1.90 5.88 16.78
N GLU A 109 1.65 6.89 17.62
CA GLU A 109 0.34 7.14 18.22
C GLU A 109 -0.73 7.42 17.15
N ILE A 110 -0.35 8.05 16.03
CA ILE A 110 -1.25 8.31 14.89
C ILE A 110 -1.77 6.98 14.31
N LEU A 111 -0.89 5.98 14.17
CA LEU A 111 -1.30 4.64 13.77
C LEU A 111 -2.24 4.02 14.81
N GLY A 112 -1.89 4.11 16.09
CA GLY A 112 -2.71 3.58 17.18
C GLY A 112 -4.12 4.16 17.19
N GLU A 113 -4.25 5.49 17.11
CA GLU A 113 -5.53 6.20 17.01
C GLU A 113 -6.36 5.74 15.80
N ALA A 114 -5.72 5.52 14.65
CA ALA A 114 -6.39 5.05 13.44
C ALA A 114 -6.88 3.60 13.57
N LEU A 115 -6.06 2.72 14.18
CA LEU A 115 -6.43 1.34 14.46
C LEU A 115 -7.61 1.25 15.43
N ASP A 116 -7.57 2.02 16.52
CA ASP A 116 -8.62 2.03 17.55
C ASP A 116 -9.95 2.54 16.98
N ARG A 117 -9.90 3.58 16.14
CA ARG A 117 -11.08 4.17 15.51
C ARG A 117 -11.70 3.27 14.45
N TYR A 118 -10.88 2.70 13.58
CA TYR A 118 -11.35 1.97 12.41
C TYR A 118 -11.61 0.49 12.69
N ALA A 119 -10.84 -0.10 13.61
CA ALA A 119 -10.86 -1.51 13.98
C ALA A 119 -10.81 -2.46 12.77
N PRO A 120 -9.75 -2.40 11.92
CA PRO A 120 -9.64 -3.24 10.73
C PRO A 120 -9.40 -4.72 11.06
N SER A 121 -9.93 -5.62 10.25
CA SER A 121 -9.59 -7.05 10.32
C SER A 121 -8.34 -7.40 9.52
N VAL A 122 -7.97 -6.56 8.55
CA VAL A 122 -6.74 -6.70 7.75
C VAL A 122 -6.04 -5.35 7.65
N VAL A 123 -4.73 -5.33 7.88
CA VAL A 123 -3.87 -4.15 7.70
C VAL A 123 -2.80 -4.46 6.65
N GLY A 124 -2.84 -3.74 5.54
CA GLY A 124 -1.83 -3.78 4.49
C GLY A 124 -0.83 -2.63 4.67
N VAL A 125 0.46 -2.91 4.85
CA VAL A 125 1.50 -1.89 5.06
C VAL A 125 2.41 -1.83 3.83
N SER A 126 2.49 -0.65 3.20
CA SER A 126 3.32 -0.41 2.02
C SER A 126 4.56 0.42 2.35
N CYS A 127 5.74 -0.09 2.00
CA CYS A 127 7.01 0.61 2.12
C CYS A 127 7.76 0.64 0.79
N MET A 128 7.88 1.84 0.20
CA MET A 128 8.42 2.05 -1.15
C MET A 128 9.89 2.47 -1.18
N PHE A 129 10.43 2.97 -0.07
CA PHE A 129 11.78 3.52 0.00
C PHE A 129 12.51 3.01 1.24
N ASP A 130 13.82 2.92 1.14
CA ASP A 130 14.74 2.52 2.21
C ASP A 130 14.65 3.45 3.44
N THR A 131 14.41 4.74 3.24
CA THR A 131 14.14 5.71 4.32
C THR A 131 12.98 5.29 5.23
N GLY A 132 12.05 4.46 4.72
CA GLY A 132 10.90 3.96 5.45
C GLY A 132 11.13 2.65 6.21
N ILE A 133 12.30 2.00 6.13
CA ILE A 133 12.54 0.68 6.74
C ILE A 133 12.31 0.71 8.26
N ALA A 134 12.90 1.67 8.97
CA ALA A 134 12.73 1.76 10.43
C ALA A 134 11.25 1.93 10.81
N ALA A 135 10.53 2.76 10.07
CA ALA A 135 9.10 2.96 10.28
C ALA A 135 8.29 1.70 9.96
N LEU A 136 8.61 1.00 8.87
CA LEU A 136 7.99 -0.29 8.51
C LEU A 136 8.14 -1.29 9.66
N LEU A 137 9.35 -1.47 10.19
CA LEU A 137 9.60 -2.40 11.29
C LEU A 137 8.83 -2.03 12.56
N ALA A 138 8.76 -0.73 12.89
CA ALA A 138 7.99 -0.24 14.04
C ALA A 138 6.47 -0.47 13.88
N ILE A 139 5.93 -0.16 12.69
CA ILE A 139 4.51 -0.38 12.35
C ILE A 139 4.18 -1.86 12.44
N LEU A 140 4.96 -2.72 11.77
CA LEU A 140 4.73 -4.16 11.77
C LEU A 140 4.85 -4.76 13.16
N GLY A 141 5.85 -4.35 13.94
CA GLY A 141 6.02 -4.75 15.33
C GLY A 141 4.82 -4.39 16.19
N GLU A 142 4.30 -3.17 16.06
CA GLU A 142 3.11 -2.72 16.79
C GLU A 142 1.85 -3.50 16.39
N LEU A 143 1.65 -3.74 15.09
CA LEU A 143 0.52 -4.52 14.59
C LEU A 143 0.55 -5.97 15.08
N ARG A 144 1.73 -6.61 15.09
CA ARG A 144 1.91 -7.97 15.59
C ARG A 144 1.81 -8.05 17.11
N ARG A 145 2.24 -7.01 17.84
CA ARG A 145 2.09 -6.89 19.30
C ARG A 145 0.62 -6.74 19.71
N ARG A 146 -0.17 -5.97 18.97
CA ARG A 146 -1.62 -5.85 19.18
C ARG A 146 -2.36 -7.15 18.82
N ASP A 147 -1.92 -7.81 17.75
CA ASP A 147 -2.43 -9.09 17.27
C ASP A 147 -3.93 -9.10 16.87
N GLU A 148 -4.50 -7.93 16.62
CA GLU A 148 -5.93 -7.72 16.33
C GLU A 148 -6.33 -7.94 14.87
N ALA A 149 -5.37 -7.91 13.95
CA ALA A 149 -5.62 -7.94 12.51
C ALA A 149 -4.65 -8.85 11.76
N VAL A 150 -5.06 -9.33 10.59
CA VAL A 150 -4.14 -9.95 9.64
C VAL A 150 -3.23 -8.86 9.06
N VAL A 151 -1.93 -9.08 9.11
CA VAL A 151 -0.89 -8.12 8.71
C VAL A 151 -0.27 -8.57 7.39
N VAL A 152 -0.35 -7.70 6.39
CA VAL A 152 0.20 -7.94 5.04
C VAL A 152 1.20 -6.83 4.72
N ALA A 153 2.42 -7.17 4.36
CA ALA A 153 3.44 -6.20 3.95
C ALA A 153 3.65 -6.21 2.42
N GLY A 154 3.76 -5.03 1.81
CA GLY A 154 3.99 -4.87 0.37
C GLY A 154 4.87 -3.66 0.01
N GLY A 155 5.19 -3.52 -1.27
CA GLY A 155 6.07 -2.45 -1.76
C GLY A 155 7.52 -2.91 -1.97
N LEU A 156 8.43 -1.96 -2.16
CA LEU A 156 9.85 -2.23 -2.46
C LEU A 156 10.50 -3.08 -1.37
N ILE A 157 10.42 -2.64 -0.11
CA ILE A 157 11.13 -3.31 0.99
C ILE A 157 10.56 -4.72 1.22
N PRO A 158 9.23 -4.93 1.38
CA PRO A 158 8.69 -6.27 1.53
C PRO A 158 8.81 -7.16 0.29
N THR A 159 9.15 -6.62 -0.89
CA THR A 159 9.46 -7.46 -2.06
C THR A 159 10.83 -8.13 -1.93
N TYR A 160 11.83 -7.42 -1.39
CA TYR A 160 13.22 -7.87 -1.34
C TYR A 160 13.64 -8.41 0.03
N GLU A 161 13.13 -7.83 1.12
CA GLU A 161 13.47 -8.19 2.51
C GLU A 161 12.45 -9.15 3.16
N TRP A 162 11.64 -9.80 2.34
CA TRP A 162 10.51 -10.62 2.79
C TRP A 162 10.89 -11.74 3.76
N GLN A 163 12.05 -12.40 3.57
CA GLN A 163 12.51 -13.48 4.45
C GLN A 163 12.71 -12.96 5.88
N SER A 164 13.44 -11.85 6.01
CA SER A 164 13.69 -11.20 7.31
C SER A 164 12.40 -10.75 7.99
N LEU A 165 11.41 -10.26 7.22
CA LEU A 165 10.10 -9.88 7.78
C LEU A 165 9.31 -11.09 8.29
N LEU A 166 9.33 -12.22 7.57
CA LEU A 166 8.62 -13.43 7.96
C LEU A 166 9.32 -14.20 9.09
N ASP A 167 10.65 -14.33 9.03
CA ASP A 167 11.45 -15.01 10.07
C ASP A 167 11.31 -14.34 11.45
N ARG A 168 11.10 -13.02 11.46
CA ARG A 168 10.89 -12.22 12.67
C ARG A 168 9.42 -12.15 13.10
N ASP A 169 8.52 -12.88 12.44
CA ASP A 169 7.06 -12.85 12.64
C ASP A 169 6.47 -11.43 12.60
N LEU A 170 7.00 -10.56 11.72
CA LEU A 170 6.54 -9.17 11.59
C LEU A 170 5.32 -9.03 10.67
N ALA A 171 5.03 -10.02 9.83
CA ALA A 171 3.86 -10.04 8.97
C ALA A 171 3.34 -11.46 8.78
N HIS A 172 2.04 -11.61 8.58
CA HIS A 172 1.44 -12.90 8.24
C HIS A 172 1.64 -13.25 6.76
N PHE A 173 1.71 -12.20 5.93
CA PHE A 173 1.93 -12.29 4.49
C PHE A 173 2.85 -11.17 4.02
N THR A 174 3.68 -11.47 3.01
CA THR A 174 4.29 -10.44 2.15
C THR A 174 3.81 -10.61 0.72
N VAL A 175 3.63 -9.50 0.00
CA VAL A 175 3.23 -9.49 -1.40
C VAL A 175 4.37 -8.92 -2.23
N ALA A 176 4.89 -9.73 -3.16
CA ALA A 176 5.99 -9.36 -4.02
C ALA A 176 5.53 -8.52 -5.23
N GLY A 177 6.28 -7.46 -5.53
CA GLY A 177 6.05 -6.63 -6.70
C GLY A 177 4.73 -5.87 -6.64
N GLU A 178 4.04 -5.81 -7.77
CA GLU A 178 2.71 -5.20 -7.89
C GLU A 178 1.63 -6.05 -7.20
N GLY A 179 0.90 -5.42 -6.29
CA GLY A 179 -0.09 -6.09 -5.44
C GLY A 179 -1.51 -6.09 -6.01
N GLU A 180 -1.78 -5.37 -7.09
CA GLU A 180 -3.13 -5.11 -7.58
C GLU A 180 -3.92 -6.37 -7.93
N GLU A 181 -3.27 -7.47 -8.30
CA GLU A 181 -3.92 -8.77 -8.56
C GLU A 181 -3.68 -9.77 -7.41
N ARG A 182 -2.52 -9.72 -6.77
CA ARG A 182 -2.13 -10.62 -5.66
C ARG A 182 -2.92 -10.36 -4.40
N PHE A 183 -3.12 -9.09 -4.06
CA PHE A 183 -3.79 -8.69 -2.83
C PHE A 183 -5.29 -9.03 -2.86
N PRO A 184 -6.06 -8.75 -3.94
CA PRO A 184 -7.43 -9.24 -4.05
C PRO A 184 -7.54 -10.77 -3.97
N PHE A 185 -6.64 -11.52 -4.62
CA PHE A 185 -6.62 -12.99 -4.51
C PHE A 185 -6.44 -13.44 -3.06
N LEU A 186 -5.47 -12.88 -2.34
CA LEU A 186 -5.25 -13.15 -0.91
C LEU A 186 -6.48 -12.78 -0.06
N LEU A 187 -7.08 -11.62 -0.29
CA LEU A 187 -8.27 -11.19 0.45
C LEU A 187 -9.48 -12.08 0.17
N GLY A 188 -9.61 -12.62 -1.05
CA GLY A 188 -10.61 -13.65 -1.36
C GLY A 188 -10.49 -14.84 -0.39
N LEU A 189 -9.28 -15.37 -0.22
CA LEU A 189 -9.01 -16.47 0.71
C LEU A 189 -9.36 -16.12 2.17
N LEU A 190 -9.05 -14.89 2.60
CA LEU A 190 -9.28 -14.44 3.97
C LEU A 190 -10.76 -14.14 4.28
N PHE A 191 -11.55 -13.74 3.28
CA PHE A 191 -12.95 -13.36 3.44
C PHE A 191 -13.96 -14.39 2.90
N ASP A 192 -13.52 -15.64 2.69
CA ASP A 192 -14.35 -16.76 2.20
C ASP A 192 -14.99 -16.52 0.83
N GLY A 193 -14.21 -15.95 -0.10
CA GLY A 193 -14.61 -15.74 -1.48
C GLY A 193 -13.55 -16.27 -2.46
N VAL A 194 -13.95 -16.44 -3.72
CA VAL A 194 -13.01 -16.64 -4.82
C VAL A 194 -12.88 -15.31 -5.56
N TRP A 195 -11.66 -14.79 -5.66
CA TRP A 195 -11.40 -13.54 -6.36
C TRP A 195 -10.17 -13.66 -7.26
N GLY A 196 -10.37 -13.44 -8.55
CA GLY A 196 -9.32 -13.55 -9.56
C GLY A 196 -8.82 -14.99 -9.79
N GLU A 197 -7.71 -15.07 -10.52
CA GLU A 197 -6.96 -16.31 -10.76
C GLU A 197 -5.94 -16.57 -9.65
N ALA A 198 -5.38 -17.79 -9.58
CA ALA A 198 -4.31 -18.08 -8.62
C ALA A 198 -3.06 -17.24 -8.93
N MET A 199 -2.55 -16.54 -7.92
CA MET A 199 -1.41 -15.63 -8.06
C MET A 199 -0.18 -16.14 -7.32
N GLY A 200 0.97 -16.12 -7.98
CA GLY A 200 2.27 -16.38 -7.36
C GLY A 200 2.87 -15.13 -6.70
N GLY A 201 3.81 -15.29 -5.76
CA GLY A 201 4.48 -14.17 -5.09
C GLY A 201 3.78 -13.64 -3.84
N ILE A 202 2.87 -14.42 -3.24
CA ILE A 202 2.39 -14.20 -1.87
C ILE A 202 3.19 -15.13 -0.97
N ARG A 203 3.94 -14.58 -0.03
CA ARG A 203 4.84 -15.34 0.83
C ARG A 203 4.36 -15.30 2.27
N PHE A 204 4.44 -16.44 2.95
CA PHE A 204 3.84 -16.66 4.25
C PHE A 204 4.67 -17.70 5.03
N CYS A 205 4.54 -17.72 6.36
CA CYS A 205 5.32 -18.61 7.22
C CYS A 205 4.43 -19.35 8.22
N PRO A 206 3.63 -20.33 7.78
CA PRO A 206 2.83 -21.14 8.69
C PRO A 206 3.75 -22.04 9.51
N ASP A 207 3.64 -21.97 10.84
CA ASP A 207 4.31 -22.87 11.78
C ASP A 207 5.84 -22.91 11.61
N GLY A 208 6.43 -21.78 11.20
CA GLY A 208 7.87 -21.61 11.03
C GLY A 208 8.43 -22.07 9.67
N GLU A 209 7.58 -22.56 8.76
CA GLU A 209 8.02 -22.93 7.42
C GLU A 209 7.70 -21.81 6.42
N ILE A 210 8.72 -21.20 5.83
CA ILE A 210 8.54 -20.20 4.79
C ILE A 210 8.05 -20.84 3.48
N MET A 211 6.96 -20.30 2.94
CA MET A 211 6.33 -20.75 1.70
C MET A 211 5.97 -19.58 0.78
N GLU A 212 5.82 -19.87 -0.51
CA GLU A 212 5.34 -18.92 -1.52
C GLU A 212 4.21 -19.55 -2.34
N SER A 213 3.19 -18.75 -2.64
CA SER A 213 2.07 -19.14 -3.48
C SER A 213 2.49 -19.40 -4.92
N ARG A 214 1.76 -20.29 -5.60
CA ARG A 214 1.92 -20.59 -7.03
C ARG A 214 0.81 -19.97 -7.86
N GLY A 215 1.11 -19.72 -9.13
CA GLY A 215 0.16 -19.15 -10.08
C GLY A 215 0.80 -18.10 -10.97
N VAL A 216 -0.03 -17.21 -11.51
CA VAL A 216 0.42 -16.16 -12.42
C VAL A 216 1.32 -15.16 -11.69
N THR A 217 2.45 -14.79 -12.30
CA THR A 217 3.43 -13.85 -11.74
C THR A 217 3.60 -12.57 -12.55
N ARG A 218 2.78 -12.36 -13.59
CA ARG A 218 2.85 -11.19 -14.48
C ARG A 218 2.64 -9.87 -13.73
N ALA A 219 3.14 -8.80 -14.32
CA ALA A 219 2.86 -7.44 -13.85
C ALA A 219 1.35 -7.14 -13.99
N ALA A 220 0.81 -6.33 -13.07
CA ALA A 220 -0.62 -6.04 -13.01
C ALA A 220 -1.12 -5.31 -14.26
N ALA A 221 -2.43 -5.36 -14.50
CA ALA A 221 -3.03 -4.46 -15.49
C ALA A 221 -2.85 -3.00 -15.01
N PHE A 222 -2.40 -2.12 -15.91
CA PHE A 222 -2.05 -0.74 -15.58
C PHE A 222 -2.87 0.25 -16.42
N ASP A 223 -4.16 0.31 -16.12
CA ASP A 223 -5.11 1.29 -16.69
C ASP A 223 -6.35 1.46 -15.79
N ARG A 224 -6.13 1.55 -14.47
CA ARG A 224 -7.22 1.79 -13.51
C ARG A 224 -7.51 3.29 -13.41
N ASP A 225 -8.80 3.62 -13.29
CA ASP A 225 -9.26 4.98 -12.99
C ASP A 225 -9.13 5.22 -11.49
N LEU A 226 -8.39 6.26 -11.10
CA LEU A 226 -8.11 6.58 -9.70
C LEU A 226 -9.06 7.64 -9.13
N VAL A 227 -9.99 8.19 -9.93
CA VAL A 227 -10.85 9.30 -9.49
C VAL A 227 -11.58 8.96 -8.19
N ALA A 228 -12.14 7.74 -8.07
CA ALA A 228 -12.84 7.32 -6.87
C ALA A 228 -11.91 7.18 -5.65
N SER A 229 -10.68 6.73 -5.84
CA SER A 229 -9.69 6.57 -4.76
C SER A 229 -9.29 7.88 -4.06
N TYR A 230 -9.49 9.05 -4.69
CA TYR A 230 -9.22 10.34 -4.04
C TYR A 230 -10.19 10.63 -2.89
N ALA A 231 -11.31 9.90 -2.76
CA ALA A 231 -12.13 9.96 -1.55
C ALA A 231 -11.37 9.48 -0.29
N GLU A 232 -10.37 8.62 -0.45
CA GLU A 232 -9.53 8.10 0.63
C GLU A 232 -8.24 8.92 0.84
N VAL A 233 -7.99 9.94 0.01
CA VAL A 233 -6.76 10.73 0.04
C VAL A 233 -7.12 12.20 -0.08
N ARG A 234 -6.89 12.97 0.99
CA ARG A 234 -7.11 14.44 1.03
C ARG A 234 -6.05 15.17 0.22
N ILE A 235 -6.05 14.96 -1.10
CA ILE A 235 -5.02 15.41 -2.04
C ILE A 235 -4.86 16.94 -2.02
N GLU A 236 -5.96 17.65 -1.83
CA GLU A 236 -6.03 19.10 -1.73
C GLU A 236 -5.20 19.64 -0.54
N GLU A 237 -5.01 18.86 0.52
CA GLU A 237 -4.23 19.27 1.69
C GLU A 237 -2.73 18.98 1.57
N HIS A 238 -2.30 18.14 0.61
CA HIS A 238 -0.92 17.64 0.58
C HIS A 238 0.11 18.77 0.44
N HIS A 239 -0.22 19.81 -0.33
CA HIS A 239 0.62 20.99 -0.54
C HIS A 239 0.73 21.91 0.70
N LEU A 240 -0.16 21.76 1.69
CA LEU A 240 -0.15 22.58 2.91
C LEU A 240 0.89 22.10 3.93
N TYR A 241 1.15 20.78 3.95
CA TYR A 241 1.95 20.11 4.98
C TYR A 241 3.28 19.54 4.46
N GLY A 242 3.59 19.73 3.18
CA GLY A 242 4.86 19.32 2.60
C GLY A 242 4.98 19.77 1.16
N SER A 243 5.88 19.13 0.42
CA SER A 243 6.12 19.44 -0.99
C SER A 243 6.17 18.19 -1.86
N LEU A 244 5.79 18.30 -3.13
CA LEU A 244 5.95 17.22 -4.11
C LEU A 244 7.24 17.35 -4.92
N ASN A 245 7.85 18.54 -4.89
CA ASN A 245 9.08 18.85 -5.59
C ASN A 245 9.73 20.10 -4.97
N PRO A 246 11.04 20.35 -5.19
CA PRO A 246 11.73 21.51 -4.64
C PRO A 246 11.12 22.87 -5.08
N PHE A 247 10.52 22.93 -6.27
CA PHE A 247 9.95 24.15 -6.83
C PHE A 247 8.66 24.59 -6.13
N ALA A 248 7.92 23.66 -5.51
CA ALA A 248 6.70 23.96 -4.75
C ALA A 248 6.95 24.87 -3.53
N ARG A 249 8.21 25.07 -3.14
CA ARG A 249 8.61 25.96 -2.04
C ARG A 249 9.11 27.33 -2.50
N MET A 250 9.19 27.58 -3.82
CA MET A 250 9.61 28.88 -4.32
C MET A 250 8.55 29.95 -4.06
N ALA A 251 9.02 31.17 -3.79
CA ALA A 251 8.15 32.32 -3.60
C ALA A 251 7.22 32.51 -4.81
N GLY A 252 5.92 32.68 -4.56
CA GLY A 252 4.89 32.77 -5.60
C GLY A 252 4.27 31.43 -6.04
N LEU A 253 4.85 30.28 -5.64
CA LEU A 253 4.29 28.94 -5.90
C LEU A 253 3.88 28.20 -4.62
N ALA A 254 4.27 28.70 -3.44
CA ALA A 254 4.03 28.04 -2.16
C ALA A 254 2.54 27.85 -1.81
N SER A 255 1.64 28.65 -2.38
CA SER A 255 0.19 28.54 -2.20
C SER A 255 -0.52 27.84 -3.35
N THR A 256 0.22 27.40 -4.37
CA THR A 256 -0.35 26.74 -5.53
C THR A 256 -0.47 25.24 -5.24
N PRO A 257 -1.65 24.63 -5.37
CA PRO A 257 -1.79 23.19 -5.27
C PRO A 257 -0.98 22.48 -6.36
N PHE A 258 -0.35 21.36 -5.99
CA PHE A 258 0.34 20.48 -6.93
C PHE A 258 -0.15 19.06 -6.70
N ALA A 259 -0.31 18.31 -7.79
CA ALA A 259 -0.58 16.88 -7.76
C ALA A 259 0.38 16.16 -8.72
N ALA A 260 0.77 14.94 -8.35
CA ALA A 260 1.53 14.05 -9.21
C ALA A 260 0.59 13.01 -9.81
N ILE A 261 0.73 12.77 -11.12
CA ILE A 261 -0.04 11.75 -11.84
C ILE A 261 0.93 10.73 -12.42
N GLN A 262 0.61 9.45 -12.24
CA GLN A 262 1.40 8.38 -12.81
C GLN A 262 0.89 8.03 -14.22
N PHE A 263 1.68 8.37 -15.24
CA PHE A 263 1.35 8.06 -16.64
C PHE A 263 1.77 6.63 -17.05
N GLN A 264 2.91 6.17 -16.54
CA GLN A 264 3.59 4.94 -16.95
C GLN A 264 4.14 4.16 -15.75
N ARG A 265 4.24 2.83 -15.92
CA ARG A 265 4.97 1.93 -15.02
C ARG A 265 5.92 1.03 -15.79
N GLY A 266 7.02 0.67 -15.12
CA GLY A 266 8.08 -0.15 -15.68
C GLY A 266 9.13 0.66 -16.45
N CYS A 267 10.20 -0.02 -16.86
CA CYS A 267 11.29 0.57 -17.63
C CYS A 267 11.77 -0.40 -18.72
N ARG A 268 12.12 0.14 -19.90
CA ARG A 268 12.76 -0.63 -20.99
C ARG A 268 14.26 -0.85 -20.77
N ALA A 269 14.87 -0.13 -19.84
CA ALA A 269 16.28 -0.27 -19.53
C ALA A 269 16.55 -1.59 -18.80
N ARG A 270 17.83 -2.00 -18.78
CA ARG A 270 18.33 -3.20 -18.10
C ARG A 270 19.57 -2.87 -17.28
N CYS A 271 19.52 -1.74 -16.57
CA CYS A 271 20.60 -1.29 -15.71
C CYS A 271 20.83 -2.31 -14.60
N THR A 272 22.07 -2.78 -14.44
CA THR A 272 22.44 -3.82 -13.46
C THR A 272 22.24 -3.40 -12.01
N PHE A 273 22.18 -2.09 -11.74
CA PHE A 273 21.97 -1.51 -10.42
C PHE A 273 20.51 -1.18 -10.09
N CYS A 274 19.57 -1.35 -11.03
CA CYS A 274 18.20 -0.83 -10.88
C CYS A 274 17.19 -1.93 -10.51
N ALA A 275 16.44 -1.71 -9.43
CA ALA A 275 15.39 -2.63 -8.98
C ALA A 275 14.05 -2.51 -9.76
N VAL A 276 13.86 -1.44 -10.54
CA VAL A 276 12.57 -1.16 -11.23
C VAL A 276 12.05 -2.33 -12.07
N PRO A 277 12.85 -3.03 -12.90
CA PRO A 277 12.34 -4.15 -13.70
C PRO A 277 11.89 -5.35 -12.86
N GLY A 278 12.47 -5.52 -11.66
CA GLY A 278 12.08 -6.56 -10.71
C GLY A 278 10.81 -6.21 -9.92
N LEU A 279 10.63 -4.93 -9.60
CA LEU A 279 9.47 -4.45 -8.83
C LEU A 279 8.23 -4.19 -9.71
N MET A 280 8.41 -3.43 -10.80
CA MET A 280 7.33 -2.94 -11.67
C MET A 280 7.23 -3.72 -12.99
N GLY A 281 7.96 -4.83 -13.13
CA GLY A 281 8.02 -5.62 -14.34
C GLY A 281 8.87 -5.00 -15.46
N LYS A 282 9.11 -5.81 -16.50
CA LYS A 282 9.91 -5.43 -17.67
C LYS A 282 9.08 -4.66 -18.69
N GLY A 283 9.71 -3.72 -19.41
CA GLY A 283 9.05 -2.92 -20.43
C GLY A 283 8.31 -1.73 -19.83
N VAL A 284 7.51 -1.04 -20.64
CA VAL A 284 6.75 0.13 -20.23
C VAL A 284 5.28 -0.12 -20.50
N ARG A 285 4.45 0.04 -19.48
CA ARG A 285 2.99 0.02 -19.57
C ARG A 285 2.49 1.44 -19.36
N SER A 286 1.59 1.88 -20.25
CA SER A 286 1.00 3.22 -20.19
C SER A 286 -0.49 3.10 -19.93
N ARG A 287 -1.04 4.05 -19.19
CA ARG A 287 -2.49 4.21 -19.07
C ARG A 287 -3.09 4.73 -20.36
N ALA A 288 -4.37 4.48 -20.59
CA ALA A 288 -5.08 5.10 -21.69
C ALA A 288 -5.12 6.62 -21.51
N LEU A 289 -4.98 7.36 -22.61
CA LEU A 289 -4.99 8.82 -22.60
C LEU A 289 -6.29 9.37 -21.98
N ALA A 290 -7.43 8.75 -22.28
CA ALA A 290 -8.72 9.14 -21.72
C ALA A 290 -8.75 9.03 -20.18
N THR A 291 -8.22 7.95 -19.62
CA THR A 291 -8.11 7.74 -18.16
C THR A 291 -7.25 8.83 -17.51
N VAL A 292 -6.10 9.16 -18.12
CA VAL A 292 -5.18 10.19 -17.61
C VAL A 292 -5.81 11.57 -17.68
N LEU A 293 -6.47 11.90 -18.78
CA LEU A 293 -7.16 13.19 -18.93
C LEU A 293 -8.32 13.35 -17.95
N ALA A 294 -9.05 12.28 -17.65
CA ALA A 294 -10.11 12.29 -16.64
C ALA A 294 -9.55 12.57 -15.23
N GLU A 295 -8.45 11.93 -14.86
CA GLU A 295 -7.76 12.19 -13.58
C GLU A 295 -7.21 13.62 -13.52
N MET A 296 -6.61 14.12 -14.60
CA MET A 296 -6.16 15.52 -14.69
C MET A 296 -7.33 16.49 -14.50
N ALA A 297 -8.46 16.25 -15.15
CA ALA A 297 -9.64 17.11 -15.05
C ALA A 297 -10.27 17.08 -13.66
N PHE A 298 -10.13 15.99 -12.91
CA PHE A 298 -10.57 15.90 -11.52
C PHE A 298 -9.66 16.68 -10.56
N LEU A 299 -8.35 16.73 -10.84
CA LEU A 299 -7.34 17.35 -9.97
C LEU A 299 -7.18 18.87 -10.15
N ILE A 300 -7.83 19.46 -11.17
CA ILE A 300 -7.81 20.90 -11.49
C ILE A 300 -9.12 21.53 -11.03
#